data_AF-A0A172ZHF2-F1
#
_entry.id   AF-A0A172ZHF2-F1
#
_cell.length_a   1.000
_cell.length_b   1.000
_cell.length_c   1.000
_cell.angle_alpha   90.00
_cell.angle_beta   90.00
_cell.angle_gamma   90.00
#
_symmetry.space_group_name_H-M   'P 1'
#
loop_
_entity.id
_entity.type
_entity.pdbx_description
1 polymer ?
#
loop_
_entity_poly.entity_id
_entity_poly.type
_entity_poly.pdbx_seq_one_letter_code
_entity_poly.pdbx_strand_id
1 'polypeptide(L)' 'MKTTILLESKIVPVYFNADNTQPVSKLLRLLRRTIENKVINGKKMIKNCLDTVISIEVIGSEAILHTYRESDTLALSLY' A
#
# COMPACT_ATOMS: atom_id res chain seq x y z
N MET A 1 -0.67 -1.70 -14.62
CA MET A 1 0.81 -1.92 -14.53
C MET A 1 1.13 -2.62 -13.22
N LYS A 2 2.18 -3.47 -13.15
CA LYS A 2 2.61 -4.16 -11.93
C LYS A 2 4.05 -3.82 -11.58
N THR A 3 4.34 -3.64 -10.29
CA THR A 3 5.71 -3.60 -9.73
C THR A 3 5.73 -4.29 -8.38
N THR A 4 6.87 -4.25 -7.69
CA THR A 4 7.03 -4.78 -6.32
C THR A 4 7.67 -3.73 -5.42
N ILE A 5 7.30 -3.74 -4.14
CA ILE A 5 8.00 -3.00 -3.09
C ILE A 5 8.56 -3.98 -2.05
N LEU A 6 9.69 -3.61 -1.44
CA LEU A 6 10.13 -4.25 -0.20
C LEU A 6 9.42 -3.53 0.94
N LEU A 7 8.56 -4.26 1.66
CA LEU A 7 7.91 -3.80 2.87
C LEU A 7 8.48 -4.59 4.03
N GLU A 8 9.20 -3.92 4.93
CA GLU A 8 10.00 -4.58 5.98
C GLU A 8 10.94 -5.65 5.39
N SER A 9 10.60 -6.94 5.50
CA SER A 9 11.37 -8.05 4.94
C SER A 9 10.60 -8.87 3.90
N LYS A 10 9.48 -8.34 3.38
CA LYS A 10 8.64 -9.03 2.39
C LYS A 10 8.54 -8.26 1.08
N ILE A 11 8.56 -9.00 -0.03
CA ILE A 11 8.33 -8.46 -1.37
C ILE A 11 6.82 -8.47 -1.62
N VAL A 12 6.22 -7.28 -1.74
CA VAL A 12 4.78 -7.12 -1.94
C VAL A 12 4.52 -6.61 -3.36
N PRO A 13 3.69 -7.30 -4.17
CA PRO A 13 3.27 -6.81 -5.47
C PRO A 13 2.36 -5.59 -5.32
N VAL A 14 2.60 -4.59 -6.16
CA VAL A 14 1.79 -3.37 -6.26
C VAL A 14 1.21 -3.27 -7.66
N TYR A 15 -0.11 -3.17 -7.74
CA TYR A 15 -0.89 -3.07 -8.96
C TYR A 15 -1.36 -1.63 -9.13
N PHE A 16 -1.15 -1.08 -10.32
CA PHE A 16 -1.63 0.24 -10.70
C PHE A 16 -2.74 0.08 -11.72
N ASN A 17 -3.89 0.66 -11.42
CA ASN A 17 -5.00 0.79 -12.35
C ASN A 17 -4.62 1.74 -13.51
N ALA A 18 -5.21 1.54 -14.68
CA ALA A 18 -5.04 2.36 -15.88
C ALA A 18 -5.56 3.79 -15.70
N ASP A 19 -6.52 3.99 -14.79
CA ASP A 19 -7.14 5.29 -14.51
C ASP A 19 -6.25 6.22 -13.66
N ASN A 20 -5.04 5.76 -13.28
CA ASN A 20 -4.08 6.56 -12.54
C ASN A 20 -3.49 7.66 -13.42
N THR A 21 -3.91 8.90 -13.19
CA THR A 21 -3.43 10.09 -13.92
C THR A 21 -2.03 10.54 -13.50
N GLN A 22 -1.57 10.13 -12.32
CA GLN A 22 -0.26 10.50 -11.79
C GLN A 22 0.84 9.53 -12.24
N PRO A 23 2.09 10.00 -12.43
CA PRO A 23 3.21 9.12 -12.75
C PRO A 23 3.39 8.03 -11.67
N VAL A 24 3.60 6.78 -12.10
CA VAL A 24 3.79 5.63 -11.21
C VAL A 24 4.93 5.85 -10.22
N SER A 25 6.02 6.51 -10.65
CA SER A 25 7.14 6.87 -9.76
C SER A 25 6.73 7.79 -8.61
N LYS A 26 5.83 8.75 -8.87
CA LYS A 26 5.28 9.65 -7.85
C LYS A 26 4.38 8.88 -6.88
N LEU A 27 3.48 8.06 -7.39
CA LEU A 27 2.58 7.23 -6.59
C LEU A 27 3.37 6.24 -5.70
N LEU A 28 4.42 5.62 -6.23
CA LEU A 28 5.32 4.74 -5.45
C LEU A 28 6.02 5.48 -4.32
N ARG A 29 6.50 6.70 -4.58
CA ARG A 29 7.12 7.53 -3.55
C ARG A 29 6.13 7.89 -2.44
N LEU A 30 4.91 8.27 -2.81
CA LEU A 30 3.84 8.57 -1.85
C LEU A 30 3.47 7.32 -1.04
N LEU A 31 3.26 6.19 -1.70
CA LEU A 31 2.98 4.91 -1.05
C LEU A 31 4.03 4.54 -0.02
N ARG A 32 5.32 4.60 -0.39
CA ARG A 32 6.43 4.30 0.54
C ARG A 32 6.39 5.21 1.76
N ARG A 33 6.30 6.52 1.54
CA ARG A 33 6.25 7.52 2.62
C ARG A 33 5.03 7.29 3.54
N THR A 34 3.86 7.03 2.96
CA THR A 34 2.63 6.76 3.71
C THR A 34 2.79 5.51 4.55
N ILE A 35 3.30 4.41 3.98
CA ILE A 35 3.53 3.17 4.69
C ILE A 35 4.54 3.36 5.83
N GLU A 36 5.69 3.98 5.57
CA GLU A 36 6.71 4.27 6.59
C GLU A 36 6.12 5.07 7.76
N ASN A 37 5.33 6.10 7.46
CA ASN A 37 4.62 6.88 8.47
C ASN A 37 3.63 6.03 9.29
N LYS A 38 2.94 5.06 8.68
CA LYS A 38 2.01 4.15 9.37
C LYS A 38 2.72 3.05 10.16
N VAL A 39 3.90 2.60 9.72
CA VAL A 39 4.74 1.68 10.51
C VAL A 39 5.17 2.35 11.81
N ILE A 40 5.63 3.61 11.73
CA ILE A 40 6.09 4.36 12.90
C ILE A 40 4.90 4.76 13.78
N ASN A 41 3.92 5.48 13.21
CA ASN A 41 2.90 6.21 13.97
C ASN A 41 1.50 5.57 13.94
N GLY A 42 1.30 4.50 13.19
CA GLY A 42 -0.02 3.89 12.99
C GLY A 42 -0.57 3.20 14.24
N LYS A 43 -1.91 3.11 14.31
CA LYS A 43 -2.59 2.29 15.33
C LYS A 43 -2.26 0.81 15.12
N LYS A 44 -2.40 0.00 16.18
CA LYS A 44 -2.12 -1.45 16.16
C LYS A 44 -2.77 -2.18 14.98
N MET A 45 -4.04 -1.88 14.68
CA MET A 45 -4.74 -2.49 13.53
C MET A 45 -4.05 -2.23 12.19
N ILE A 46 -3.55 -1.01 11.96
CA ILE A 46 -2.84 -0.67 10.72
C ILE A 46 -1.52 -1.43 10.64
N LYS A 47 -0.79 -1.51 11.75
CA LYS A 47 0.46 -2.28 11.81
C LYS A 47 0.22 -3.77 11.52
N ASN A 48 -0.85 -4.34 12.08
CA ASN A 48 -1.25 -5.73 11.78
C ASN A 48 -1.60 -5.93 10.30
N CYS A 49 -2.33 -4.99 9.68
CA CYS A 49 -2.61 -5.02 8.25
C CYS A 49 -1.31 -4.96 7.42
N LEU A 50 -0.36 -4.09 7.80
CA LEU A 50 0.94 -4.00 7.14
C LEU A 50 1.78 -5.26 7.32
N ASP A 51 1.65 -5.99 8.43
CA ASP A 51 2.32 -7.28 8.67
C ASP A 51 1.72 -8.40 7.82
N THR A 52 0.40 -8.41 7.62
CA THR A 52 -0.31 -9.45 6.86
C THR A 52 -0.62 -9.10 5.40
N VAL A 53 -0.23 -7.90 4.92
CA VAL A 53 -0.47 -7.49 3.52
C VAL A 53 0.24 -8.43 2.54
N ILE A 54 -0.49 -8.82 1.50
CA ILE A 54 -0.05 -9.74 0.44
C ILE A 54 0.00 -9.06 -0.93
N SER A 55 -0.78 -7.99 -1.13
CA SER A 55 -0.75 -7.18 -2.33
C SER A 55 -1.31 -5.79 -2.06
N ILE A 56 -0.92 -4.82 -2.90
CA ILE A 56 -1.44 -3.46 -2.83
C ILE A 56 -2.01 -3.09 -4.20
N GLU A 57 -3.21 -2.54 -4.21
CA GLU A 57 -3.81 -1.93 -5.39
C GLU A 57 -3.83 -0.40 -5.23
N VAL A 58 -3.34 0.31 -6.23
CA VAL A 58 -3.37 1.77 -6.28
C VAL A 58 -4.45 2.23 -7.25
N ILE A 59 -5.48 2.88 -6.71
CA ILE A 59 -6.63 3.40 -7.43
C ILE A 59 -6.71 4.91 -7.20
N GLY A 60 -6.41 5.69 -8.24
CA GLY A 60 -6.34 7.14 -8.18
C GLY A 60 -5.26 7.62 -7.21
N SER A 61 -5.66 8.01 -6.00
CA SER A 61 -4.78 8.46 -4.93
C SER A 61 -4.97 7.70 -3.62
N GLU A 62 -5.56 6.51 -3.72
CA GLU A 62 -5.73 5.58 -2.61
C GLU A 62 -4.94 4.30 -2.88
N ALA A 63 -4.45 3.69 -1.80
CA ALA A 63 -3.82 2.39 -1.81
C ALA A 63 -4.64 1.42 -0.98
N ILE A 64 -5.16 0.38 -1.61
CA ILE A 64 -5.89 -0.71 -0.98
C ILE A 64 -4.88 -1.81 -0.64
N LEU A 65 -4.70 -2.08 0.64
CA LEU A 65 -3.82 -3.10 1.18
C LEU A 65 -4.64 -4.36 1.38
N HIS A 66 -4.45 -5.34 0.49
CA HIS A 66 -5.11 -6.64 0.60
C HIS A 66 -4.32 -7.54 1.54
N THR A 67 -5.03 -8.18 2.46
CA THR A 67 -4.47 -9.21 3.33
C THR A 67 -5.15 -10.54 3.04
N TYR A 68 -4.68 -11.63 3.65
CA TYR A 68 -5.35 -12.93 3.55
C TYR A 68 -6.79 -12.92 4.10
N ARG A 69 -7.10 -12.02 5.02
CA ARG A 69 -8.45 -11.86 5.60
C ARG A 69 -9.06 -10.59 5.05
N GLU A 70 -10.18 -10.73 4.36
CA GLU A 70 -10.87 -9.57 3.78
C GLU A 70 -11.22 -8.51 4.82
N SER A 71 -11.58 -8.94 6.04
CA SER A 71 -11.86 -8.06 7.19
C SER A 71 -10.71 -7.13 7.58
N ASP A 72 -9.48 -7.50 7.21
CA ASP A 72 -8.27 -6.79 7.61
C ASP A 72 -7.70 -5.95 6.44
N THR A 73 -8.40 -5.94 5.30
CA THR A 73 -8.07 -5.08 4.14
C THR A 73 -8.26 -3.61 4.51
N LEU A 74 -7.33 -2.76 4.10
CA LEU A 74 -7.31 -1.35 4.49
C LEU A 74 -7.09 -0.43 3.29
N ALA A 75 -7.89 0.63 3.17
CA ALA A 75 -7.60 1.73 2.27
C ALA A 75 -6.72 2.79 2.97
N LEU A 76 -5.65 3.23 2.29
CA LEU A 76 -4.74 4.29 2.72
C LEU A 76 -4.75 5.42 1.70
N SER A 77 -5.01 6.64 2.18
CA SER A 77 -4.83 7.85 1.36
C SER A 77 -3.35 8.13 1.11
N LEU A 78 -2.99 8.47 -0.13
CA LEU A 78 -1.62 8.75 -0.57
C LEU A 78 -1.25 10.26 -0.54
N TYR A 79 -2.08 11.10 0.10
CA TYR A 79 -1.85 12.54 0.26
C TYR A 79 -1.01 12.89 1.49
#